data_AF-V4BED0-F1
#
_entry.id   AF-V4BED0-F1
#
_cell.length_a   1.000
_cell.length_b   1.000
_cell.length_c   1.000
_cell.angle_alpha   90.00
_cell.angle_beta   90.00
_cell.angle_gamma   90.00
#
_symmetry.space_group_name_H-M   'P 1'
#
loop_
_entity.id
_entity.type
_entity.pdbx_description
1 polymer ?
#
loop_
_entity_poly.entity_id
_entity_poly.type
_entity_poly.pdbx_seq_one_letter_code
_entity_poly.pdbx_strand_id
1 'polypeptide(L)'
;LIVLSNNFARSEWCQFEMTLAQKHVLNRAMEPLSVVLLEDIDSENMSNSLHALLKTTTYITWYNDIEYIHLFWDRLKNSLI
;
A
#
# COMPACT_ATOMS: atom_id res chain seq x y z
N LEU A 1 -3.53 2.08 -7.39
CA LEU A 1 -3.92 1.31 -6.20
C LEU A 1 -2.92 0.18 -6.01
N ILE A 2 -2.29 0.09 -4.85
CA ILE A 2 -1.42 -1.03 -4.45
C ILE A 2 -2.09 -1.75 -3.28
N VAL A 3 -2.10 -3.09 -3.30
CA VAL A 3 -2.64 -3.93 -2.22
C VAL A 3 -1.51 -4.73 -1.60
N LEU A 4 -1.14 -4.38 -0.37
CA LEU A 4 -0.07 -4.99 0.39
C LEU A 4 -0.60 -6.17 1.21
N SER A 5 0.14 -7.28 1.18
CA SER A 5 -0.04 -8.49 1.98
C SER A 5 1.32 -9.16 2.18
N ASN A 6 1.40 -10.16 3.05
CA ASN A 6 2.64 -10.92 3.25
C ASN A 6 3.07 -11.64 1.96
N ASN A 7 2.12 -12.17 1.20
CA ASN A 7 2.41 -12.77 -0.11
C ASN A 7 2.95 -11.74 -1.11
N PHE A 8 2.40 -10.52 -1.12
CA PHE A 8 2.92 -9.44 -1.94
C PHE A 8 4.36 -9.08 -1.52
N ALA A 9 4.58 -8.90 -0.21
CA ALA A 9 5.85 -8.50 0.38
C ALA A 9 6.99 -9.52 0.14
N ARG A 10 6.65 -10.81 0.07
CA ARG A 10 7.60 -11.89 -0.22
C ARG A 10 8.00 -12.01 -1.69
N SER A 11 7.21 -11.47 -2.62
CA SER A 11 7.44 -11.67 -4.05
C SER A 11 8.44 -10.66 -4.63
N GLU A 12 9.20 -11.04 -5.67
CA GLU A 12 10.13 -10.12 -6.37
C GLU A 12 9.45 -8.88 -6.98
N TRP A 13 8.12 -8.89 -7.04
CA TRP A 13 7.29 -7.74 -7.39
C TRP A 13 7.48 -6.56 -6.43
N CYS A 14 7.83 -6.81 -5.15
CA CYS A 14 8.15 -5.78 -4.16
C CYS A 14 9.33 -4.89 -4.61
N GLN A 15 10.40 -5.48 -5.17
CA GLN A 15 11.55 -4.70 -5.65
C GLN A 15 11.20 -3.90 -6.91
N PHE A 16 10.40 -4.49 -7.80
CA PHE A 16 9.96 -3.87 -9.05
C PHE A 16 9.01 -2.69 -8.81
N GLU A 17 7.95 -2.86 -8.02
CA GLU A 17 7.00 -1.78 -7.73
C GLU A 17 7.64 -0.65 -6.91
N MET A 18 8.57 -0.94 -6.00
CA MET A 18 9.33 0.11 -5.32
C MET A 18 10.22 0.90 -6.24
N THR A 19 10.89 0.21 -7.17
CA THR A 19 11.73 0.89 -8.16
C THR A 19 10.88 1.77 -9.08
N LEU A 20 9.68 1.29 -9.46
CA LEU A 20 8.72 2.10 -10.21
C LEU A 20 8.19 3.28 -9.40
N ALA A 21 7.74 3.07 -8.16
CA ALA A 21 7.23 4.11 -7.28
C ALA A 21 8.29 5.19 -6.99
N GLN A 22 9.54 4.81 -6.71
CA GLN A 22 10.65 5.74 -6.53
C GLN A 22 10.93 6.55 -7.80
N LYS A 23 10.94 5.91 -8.97
CA LYS A 23 11.12 6.60 -10.26
C LYS A 23 9.94 7.51 -10.61
N HIS A 24 8.74 7.17 -10.18
CA HIS A 24 7.52 7.95 -10.35
C HIS A 24 7.53 9.22 -9.49
N VAL A 25 7.92 9.13 -8.20
CA VAL A 25 8.04 10.27 -7.29
C VAL A 25 9.05 11.33 -7.78
N LEU A 26 10.12 10.91 -8.45
CA LEU A 26 11.16 11.81 -8.97
C LEU A 26 10.76 12.58 -10.25
N ASN A 27 9.78 12.10 -11.03
CA ASN A 27 9.59 12.50 -12.43
C ASN A 27 8.47 13.52 -12.73
N ARG A 28 7.97 14.24 -11.72
CA ARG A 28 6.90 15.27 -11.80
C ARG A 28 5.47 14.71 -11.69
N ALA A 29 4.66 15.39 -10.86
CA ALA A 29 3.20 15.41 -10.85
C ALA A 29 2.52 14.04 -10.96
N MET A 30 2.48 13.25 -9.88
CA MET A 30 1.87 11.91 -9.91
C MET A 30 0.48 11.89 -9.27
N GLU A 31 -0.43 11.20 -9.94
CA GLU A 31 -1.75 10.80 -9.47
C GLU A 31 -1.70 10.21 -8.05
N PRO A 32 -2.77 10.36 -7.24
CA PRO A 32 -2.78 9.87 -5.87
C PRO A 32 -2.56 8.35 -5.81
N LEU A 33 -1.46 7.94 -5.17
CA LEU A 33 -1.18 6.53 -4.92
C LEU A 33 -2.01 6.04 -3.73
N SER A 34 -3.13 5.38 -4.02
CA SER A 34 -3.88 4.65 -2.99
C SER A 34 -3.16 3.37 -2.60
N VAL A 35 -2.79 3.22 -1.32
CA VAL A 35 -2.20 2.00 -0.75
C VAL A 35 -3.20 1.34 0.19
N VAL A 36 -3.46 0.06 0.00
CA VAL A 36 -4.29 -0.77 0.89
C VAL A 36 -3.40 -1.78 1.59
N LEU A 37 -3.52 -1.87 2.90
CA LEU A 37 -2.91 -2.91 3.72
C LEU A 37 -3.98 -3.97 4.01
N LEU A 38 -3.90 -5.11 3.33
CA LEU A 38 -4.88 -6.19 3.44
C LEU A 38 -4.77 -6.93 4.77
N GLU A 39 -3.55 -7.00 5.31
CA GLU A 39 -3.19 -7.67 6.56
C GLU A 39 -1.91 -7.03 7.08
N ASP A 40 -1.64 -7.19 8.38
CA ASP A 40 -0.36 -6.77 8.95
C ASP A 40 0.79 -7.54 8.27
N ILE A 41 1.84 -6.81 7.90
CA ILE A 41 3.03 -7.41 7.29
C ILE A 41 3.93 -7.92 8.41
N ASP A 42 4.26 -9.20 8.36
CA ASP A 42 5.18 -9.83 9.29
C ASP A 42 6.56 -9.17 9.20
N SER A 43 7.26 -9.10 10.34
CA SER A 43 8.57 -8.44 10.43
C SER A 43 9.61 -9.04 9.48
N GLU A 44 9.53 -10.36 9.21
CA GLU A 44 10.37 -11.07 8.25
C GLU A 44 10.13 -10.66 6.79
N ASN A 45 8.93 -10.16 6.48
CA ASN A 45 8.53 -9.72 5.15
C ASN A 45 8.69 -8.19 4.99
N MET A 46 9.03 -7.47 6.07
CA MET A 46 9.14 -6.00 6.09
C MET A 46 10.48 -5.49 5.53
N SER A 47 10.58 -5.39 4.21
CA SER A 47 11.76 -4.79 3.56
C SER A 47 11.94 -3.30 3.93
N ASN A 48 13.18 -2.81 3.90
CA ASN A 48 13.49 -1.39 4.18
C ASN A 48 12.66 -0.43 3.32
N SER A 49 12.45 -0.80 2.06
CA SER A 49 11.68 0.00 1.12
C SER A 49 10.17 -0.07 1.40
N LEU A 50 9.64 -1.19 1.92
CA LEU A 50 8.21 -1.33 2.28
C LEU A 50 7.94 -0.45 3.50
N HIS A 51 8.84 -0.52 4.46
CA HIS A 51 8.83 0.32 5.63
C HIS A 51 8.92 1.81 5.27
N ALA A 52 9.76 2.19 4.29
CA ALA A 52 9.82 3.55 3.79
C ALA A 52 8.51 3.99 3.12
N LEU A 53 7.93 3.14 2.24
CA LEU A 53 6.66 3.40 1.58
C LEU A 53 5.52 3.65 2.58
N LEU A 54 5.39 2.79 3.58
CA LEU A 54 4.36 2.89 4.63
C LEU A 54 4.54 4.14 5.52
N LYS A 55 5.77 4.61 5.70
CA LYS A 55 6.06 5.85 6.44
C LYS A 55 5.75 7.11 5.65
N THR A 56 5.88 7.07 4.32
CA THR A 56 5.74 8.27 3.48
C THR A 56 4.38 8.37 2.79
N THR A 57 3.53 7.34 2.91
CA THR A 57 2.26 7.26 2.17
C THR A 57 1.11 6.97 3.12
N THR A 58 -0.02 7.66 2.92
CA THR A 58 -1.27 7.31 3.60
C THR A 58 -1.81 6.00 3.04
N TYR A 59 -2.12 5.04 3.93
CA TYR A 59 -2.68 3.74 3.55
C TYR A 59 -4.01 3.48 4.25
N ILE A 60 -4.80 2.60 3.65
CA ILE A 60 -6.10 2.15 4.15
C ILE A 60 -5.93 0.71 4.62
N THR A 61 -6.20 0.45 5.89
CA THR A 61 -6.18 -0.91 6.44
C THR A 61 -7.49 -1.62 6.15
N TRP A 62 -7.41 -2.89 5.78
CA TRP A 62 -8.56 -3.77 5.72
C TRP A 62 -9.11 -4.01 7.13
N TYR A 63 -10.45 -4.07 7.23
CA TYR A 63 -11.15 -4.38 8.47
C TYR A 63 -11.69 -5.80 8.39
N ASN A 64 -11.31 -6.65 9.34
CA ASN A 64 -11.87 -8.01 9.46
C ASN A 64 -13.28 -8.03 10.05
N ASP A 65 -13.67 -6.94 10.71
CA ASP A 65 -14.99 -6.79 11.28
C ASP A 65 -16.00 -6.35 10.20
N ILE A 66 -17.03 -7.18 10.01
CA ILE A 66 -18.10 -7.00 9.03
C ILE A 66 -18.84 -5.69 9.28
N GLU A 67 -18.91 -5.23 10.54
CA GLU A 67 -19.55 -3.97 10.89
C GLU A 67 -18.80 -2.77 10.29
N TYR A 68 -17.47 -2.84 10.16
CA TYR A 68 -16.62 -1.72 9.72
C TYR A 68 -16.12 -1.84 8.28
N ILE A 69 -16.43 -2.94 7.57
CA ILE A 69 -15.99 -3.15 6.19
C ILE A 69 -16.51 -2.08 5.21
N HIS A 70 -17.66 -1.46 5.50
CA HIS A 70 -18.20 -0.36 4.71
C HIS A 70 -17.28 0.88 4.73
N LEU A 71 -16.67 1.18 5.89
CA LEU A 71 -15.73 2.29 6.03
C LEU A 71 -14.46 2.09 5.20
N PHE A 72 -14.02 0.84 5.03
CA PHE A 72 -12.92 0.52 4.12
C PHE A 72 -13.26 0.98 2.69
N TRP A 73 -14.43 0.59 2.18
CA TRP A 73 -14.85 0.93 0.83
C TRP A 73 -15.06 2.44 0.64
N ASP A 74 -15.58 3.13 1.64
CA ASP A 74 -15.76 4.59 1.59
C ASP A 74 -14.41 5.31 1.54
N ARG A 75 -13.45 4.90 2.37
CA ARG A 75 -12.09 5.46 2.33
C ARG A 75 -11.39 5.17 1.00
N LEU A 76 -11.56 3.97 0.46
CA LEU A 76 -10.95 3.58 -0.82
C LEU A 76 -11.54 4.38 -1.98
N LYS A 77 -12.86 4.57 -2.02
CA LYS A 77 -13.49 5.43 -3.03
C LYS A 77 -12.97 6.86 -2.95
N ASN A 78 -12.86 7.41 -1.74
CA ASN A 78 -12.38 8.77 -1.52
C ASN A 78 -10.90 8.97 -1.89
N SER A 79 -10.07 7.93 -1.82
CA SER A 79 -8.64 8.03 -2.16
C SER A 79 -8.34 7.87 -3.67
N LEU A 80 -9.33 7.41 -4.44
CA LEU A 80 -9.23 7.17 -5.88
C LEU A 80 -9.79 8.33 -6.74
N ILE A 81 -10.32 9.38 -6.10
CA ILE A 81 -10.86 10.60 -6.72
C ILE A 81 -9.81 11.70 -6.61
#